data_AF-A0A1M4STS2-F1
#
_entry.id   AF-A0A1M4STS2-F1
#
_cell.length_a   1.000
_cell.length_b   1.000
_cell.length_c   1.000
_cell.angle_alpha   90.00
_cell.angle_beta   90.00
_cell.angle_gamma   90.00
#
_symmetry.space_group_name_H-M   'P 1'
#
loop_
_entity.id
_entity.type
_entity.pdbx_description
1 polymer ?
#
loop_
_entity_poly.entity_id
_entity_poly.type
_entity_poly.pdbx_seq_one_letter_code
_entity_poly.pdbx_strand_id
1 'polypeptide(L)' 'MKKSNLKNGQKLSREAQKHISGGEKVLVCAAGCYNFYLSDGNGNCLVPPCQTPNFGTETNANGRWQCCY' A
#
# COMPACT_ATOMS: atom_id res chain seq x y z
N MET A 1 21.47 -19.03 -16.05
CA MET A 1 20.04 -18.84 -15.76
C MET A 1 19.42 -20.16 -15.31
N LYS A 2 18.89 -20.24 -14.08
CA LYS A 2 18.15 -21.43 -13.61
C LYS A 2 16.81 -21.49 -14.36
N LYS A 3 16.54 -22.61 -15.06
CA LYS A 3 15.25 -22.86 -15.72
C LYS A 3 14.22 -23.24 -14.65
N SER A 4 13.29 -22.34 -14.34
CA SER A 4 12.14 -22.64 -13.49
C SER A 4 11.18 -23.54 -14.26
N ASN A 5 11.29 -24.86 -14.06
CA ASN A 5 10.34 -25.84 -14.60
C ASN A 5 9.06 -25.85 -13.76
N LEU A 6 8.17 -24.89 -14.01
CA LEU A 6 6.84 -24.86 -13.42
C LEU A 6 6.00 -25.98 -14.05
N LYS A 7 5.98 -27.16 -13.42
CA LYS A 7 5.25 -28.35 -13.90
C LYS A 7 3.75 -28.12 -14.10
N ASN A 8 3.17 -27.13 -13.40
CA ASN A 8 1.75 -26.76 -13.49
C ASN A 8 1.55 -25.30 -13.95
N GLY A 9 2.57 -24.69 -14.57
CA GLY A 9 2.48 -23.31 -15.04
C GLY A 9 1.62 -23.22 -16.30
N GLN A 10 0.37 -22.77 -16.17
CA GLN A 10 -0.45 -22.49 -17.34
C GLN A 10 -0.02 -21.16 -17.97
N LYS A 11 0.48 -21.22 -19.21
CA LYS A 11 0.81 -20.01 -19.97
C LYS A 11 -0.51 -19.29 -20.31
N LEU A 12 -0.65 -18.06 -19.83
CA LEU A 12 -1.81 -17.22 -20.14
C LEU A 12 -1.89 -16.93 -21.64
N SER A 13 -3.12 -16.78 -22.17
CA SER A 13 -3.34 -16.36 -23.56
C SER A 13 -2.81 -14.94 -23.79
N ARG A 14 -2.58 -14.56 -25.06
CA ARG A 14 -2.09 -13.22 -25.41
C ARG A 14 -3.05 -12.13 -24.94
N GLU A 15 -4.34 -12.41 -24.97
CA GLU A 15 -5.42 -11.53 -24.53
C GLU A 15 -5.40 -11.42 -23.00
N ALA A 16 -5.30 -12.53 -22.29
CA ALA A 16 -5.22 -12.53 -20.83
C ALA A 16 -3.97 -11.80 -20.32
N GLN A 17 -2.83 -11.92 -21.02
CA GLN A 17 -1.62 -11.17 -20.71
C GLN A 17 -1.81 -9.65 -20.83
N LYS A 18 -2.64 -9.17 -21.78
CA LYS A 18 -2.98 -7.74 -21.91
C LYS A 18 -3.87 -7.23 -20.78
N HIS A 19 -4.63 -8.13 -20.14
CA HIS A 19 -5.47 -7.82 -18.98
C HIS A 19 -4.73 -7.97 -17.64
N ILE A 20 -3.51 -8.53 -17.64
CA ILE A 20 -2.62 -8.39 -16.48
C ILE A 20 -2.16 -6.94 -16.48
N SER A 21 -2.90 -6.11 -15.78
CA SER A 21 -2.47 -4.76 -15.42
C SER A 21 -1.31 -4.88 -14.43
N GLY A 22 -0.10 -5.08 -14.94
CA GLY A 22 1.16 -5.00 -14.20
C GLY A 22 1.59 -3.56 -13.93
N GLY A 23 0.63 -2.66 -13.73
CA GLY A 23 0.90 -1.34 -13.16
C GLY A 23 0.74 -1.45 -11.66
N GLU A 24 1.67 -0.91 -10.89
CA GLU A 24 1.39 -0.53 -9.51
C GLU A 24 0.03 0.14 -9.51
N LYS A 25 -0.95 -0.43 -8.78
CA LYS A 25 -2.16 0.33 -8.47
C LYS A 25 -1.61 1.64 -7.90
N VAL A 26 -1.97 2.77 -8.50
CA VAL A 26 -1.68 4.06 -7.87
C VAL A 26 -2.50 4.03 -6.60
N LEU A 27 -1.84 3.63 -5.51
CA LEU A 27 -2.42 3.54 -4.20
C LEU A 27 -2.59 4.97 -3.74
N VAL A 28 -3.73 5.55 -4.10
CA VAL A 28 -4.09 6.90 -3.67
C VAL A 28 -4.14 6.86 -2.15
N CYS A 29 -3.38 7.75 -1.53
CA CYS A 29 -3.39 7.88 -0.08
C CYS A 29 -4.81 8.12 0.42
N ALA A 30 -5.20 7.38 1.45
CA ALA A 30 -6.52 7.53 2.03
C ALA A 30 -6.56 8.82 2.86
N ALA A 31 -7.42 9.78 2.50
CA ALA A 31 -7.56 11.05 3.21
C ALA A 31 -8.35 10.88 4.52
N GLY A 32 -8.11 11.74 5.52
CA GLY A 32 -8.81 11.70 6.81
C GLY A 32 -8.01 11.09 7.95
N CYS A 33 -8.67 10.82 9.09
CA CYS A 33 -8.04 10.38 10.34
C CYS A 33 -8.29 8.90 10.62
N TYR A 34 -7.22 8.19 10.98
CA TYR A 34 -7.20 6.74 11.15
C TYR A 34 -6.68 6.36 12.54
N ASN A 35 -7.40 5.46 13.21
CA ASN A 35 -7.01 4.95 14.53
C ASN A 35 -5.92 3.86 14.46
N PHE A 36 -5.76 3.20 13.30
CA PHE A 36 -4.79 2.15 13.09
C PHE A 36 -3.79 2.60 12.05
N TYR A 37 -2.56 2.81 12.49
CA TYR A 37 -1.49 3.37 11.67
C TYR A 37 -0.13 2.94 12.21
N LEU A 38 0.91 3.13 11.40
CA LEU A 38 2.30 2.95 11.80
C LEU A 38 2.87 4.32 12.17
N SER A 39 3.35 4.49 13.40
CA SER A 39 4.05 5.71 13.84
C SER A 39 5.55 5.55 13.61
N ASP A 40 6.23 6.62 13.22
CA ASP A 40 7.70 6.69 13.22
C ASP A 40 8.28 7.18 14.56
N GLY A 41 7.42 7.52 15.54
CA GLY A 41 7.80 8.04 16.85
C GLY A 41 8.17 9.52 16.89
N ASN A 42 8.21 10.20 15.74
CA ASN A 42 8.53 11.63 15.60
C ASN A 42 7.29 12.48 15.26
N GLY A 43 6.09 11.91 15.41
CA GLY A 43 4.83 12.55 15.07
C GLY A 43 4.37 12.33 13.62
N ASN A 44 5.12 11.55 12.83
CA ASN A 44 4.69 11.14 11.50
C ASN A 44 4.07 9.75 11.54
N CYS A 45 3.15 9.51 10.61
CA CYS A 45 2.45 8.25 10.55
C CYS A 45 2.17 7.79 9.11
N LEU A 46 2.00 6.48 8.97
CA LEU A 46 1.67 5.81 7.71
C LEU A 46 0.42 4.93 7.88
N VAL A 47 -0.56 5.11 6.99
CA VAL A 47 -1.77 4.28 6.92
C VAL A 47 -1.80 3.56 5.59
N PRO A 48 -1.91 2.21 5.54
CA PRO A 48 -2.10 1.51 4.27
C PRO A 48 -3.33 2.03 3.51
N PRO A 49 -3.21 2.36 2.21
CA PRO A 49 -2.12 1.95 1.33
C PRO A 49 -1.04 3.03 1.08
N CYS A 50 -1.01 4.11 1.88
CA CYS A 50 0.05 5.11 1.81
C CYS A 50 1.43 4.53 2.08
N GLN A 51 2.40 5.02 1.32
CA GLN A 51 3.80 4.72 1.48
C GLN A 51 4.60 6.03 1.47
N THR A 52 5.81 5.97 2.02
CA THR A 52 6.81 7.03 1.94
C THR A 52 6.91 7.58 0.51
N PRO A 53 6.90 8.91 0.30
CA PRO A 53 7.04 9.98 1.29
C PRO A 53 5.71 10.56 1.81
N ASN A 54 4.56 9.93 1.54
CA ASN A 54 3.26 10.45 1.96
C ASN A 54 2.98 10.08 3.41
N PHE A 55 3.50 10.89 4.33
CA PHE A 55 3.26 10.77 5.76
C PHE A 55 2.06 11.62 6.18
N GLY A 56 1.23 11.05 7.04
CA GLY A 56 0.25 11.82 7.82
C GLY A 56 0.89 12.36 9.10
N THR A 57 0.10 13.08 9.89
CA THR A 57 0.50 13.61 11.20
C THR A 57 -0.27 12.91 12.30
N GLU A 58 0.44 12.53 13.37
CA GLU A 58 -0.19 12.03 14.59
C GLU A 58 -0.87 13.18 15.33
N THR A 59 -2.17 13.06 15.53
CA THR A 59 -2.98 14.03 16.27
C THR A 59 -3.66 13.35 17.43
N ASN A 60 -3.82 14.06 18.53
CA ASN A 60 -4.58 13.59 19.68
C ASN A 60 -5.98 14.22 19.65
N ALA A 61 -6.98 13.41 19.33
CA ALA A 61 -8.38 13.82 19.37
C ALA A 61 -9.05 13.14 20.57
N ASN A 62 -9.44 13.93 21.57
CA ASN A 62 -10.17 13.46 22.76
C ASN A 62 -9.47 12.32 23.53
N GLY A 63 -8.14 12.39 23.66
CA GLY A 63 -7.35 11.39 24.38
C GLY A 63 -6.98 10.16 23.56
N ARG A 64 -7.32 10.13 22.26
CA ARG A 64 -6.97 9.04 21.35
C ARG A 64 -6.08 9.56 20.23
N TRP A 65 -4.93 8.91 20.06
CA TRP A 65 -4.01 9.19 18.96
C TRP A 65 -4.55 8.64 17.65
N GLN A 66 -4.48 9.46 16.60
CA GLN A 66 -4.94 9.16 15.26
C GLN A 66 -3.96 9.71 14.24
N CYS A 67 -3.74 8.97 13.16
CA CYS A 67 -2.99 9.45 12.02
C CYS A 67 -3.92 10.18 11.05
N CYS A 68 -3.68 11.46 10.80
CA CYS A 68 -4.48 12.25 9.89
C CYS A 68 -3.67 12.66 8.65
N TYR A 69 -4.31 12.52 7.49
CA TYR A 69 -3.83 12.99 6.19
C TYR A 69 -4.66 14.18 5.71
#